data_AF-A0AAV8XCC2-F1
#
_entry.id   AF-A0AAV8XCC2-F1
#
_cell.length_a   1.000
_cell.length_b   1.000
_cell.length_c   1.000
_cell.angle_alpha   90.00
_cell.angle_beta   90.00
_cell.angle_gamma   90.00
#
_symmetry.space_group_name_H-M   'P 1'
#
loop_
_entity.id
_entity.type
_entity.pdbx_description
1 polymer ?
#
loop_
_entity_poly.entity_id
_entity_poly.type
_entity_poly.pdbx_seq_one_letter_code
_entity_poly.pdbx_strand_id
1 'polypeptide(L)'
;MLKKAFGVDCLSDRQIFRWHEAFAEGREDVNDENRAGRPSTSSSDDNVKRVRDLLNAGRRLSVRFFRNESLGMRKVCAKLVPKG
;
A
#
# COMPACT_ATOMS: atom_id res chain seq x y z
N MET A 1 -4.99 -28.21 -22.27
CA MET A 1 -5.43 -28.73 -20.96
C MET A 1 -6.17 -27.67 -20.16
N LEU A 2 -5.53 -26.56 -19.73
CA LEU A 2 -6.19 -25.51 -18.92
C LEU A 2 -7.42 -24.88 -19.59
N LYS A 3 -7.30 -24.42 -20.85
CA LYS A 3 -8.45 -23.89 -21.62
C LYS A 3 -9.58 -24.91 -21.82
N LYS A 4 -9.26 -26.21 -21.84
CA LYS A 4 -10.26 -27.29 -21.95
C LYS A 4 -10.98 -27.53 -20.61
N ALA A 5 -10.29 -27.33 -19.49
CA ALA A 5 -10.85 -27.50 -18.16
C ALA A 5 -11.64 -26.28 -17.67
N PHE A 6 -11.15 -25.07 -17.95
CA PHE A 6 -11.68 -23.82 -17.39
C PHE A 6 -12.41 -22.93 -18.41
N GLY A 7 -12.33 -23.24 -19.71
CA GLY A 7 -13.07 -22.52 -20.75
C GLY A 7 -12.84 -21.01 -20.71
N VAL A 8 -13.93 -20.27 -20.50
CA VAL A 8 -13.97 -18.79 -20.44
C VAL A 8 -13.35 -18.21 -19.17
N ASP A 9 -13.30 -18.99 -18.09
CA ASP A 9 -12.71 -18.58 -16.81
C ASP A 9 -11.21 -18.90 -16.73
N CYS A 10 -10.64 -19.41 -17.83
CA CYS A 10 -9.22 -19.69 -17.92
C CYS A 10 -8.41 -18.39 -17.87
N LEU A 11 -7.31 -18.41 -17.11
CA LEU A 11 -6.31 -17.35 -17.14
C LEU A 11 -5.79 -17.13 -18.58
N SER A 12 -5.40 -15.89 -18.87
CA SER A 12 -4.71 -15.58 -20.12
C SER A 12 -3.38 -16.34 -20.22
N ASP A 13 -2.94 -16.64 -21.45
CA ASP A 13 -1.70 -17.38 -21.66
C ASP A 13 -0.50 -16.70 -20.95
N ARG A 14 -0.45 -15.36 -20.94
CA ARG A 14 0.57 -14.58 -20.24
C ARG A 14 0.57 -14.83 -18.72
N GLN A 15 -0.61 -14.92 -18.10
CA GLN A 15 -0.71 -15.19 -16.67
C GLN A 15 -0.33 -16.63 -16.34
N ILE A 16 -0.70 -17.59 -17.20
CA ILE A 16 -0.31 -18.99 -17.05
C ILE A 16 1.21 -19.12 -17.10
N PHE A 17 1.88 -18.49 -18.05
CA PHE A 17 3.35 -18.52 -18.13
C PHE A 17 4.02 -17.91 -16.90
N ARG A 18 3.53 -16.76 -16.42
CA ARG A 18 4.06 -16.14 -15.19
C ARG A 18 3.95 -17.08 -13.98
N TRP A 19 2.79 -17.71 -13.79
CA TRP A 19 2.58 -18.63 -12.68
C TRP A 19 3.43 -19.90 -12.82
N HIS A 20 3.53 -20.45 -14.03
CA HIS A 20 4.37 -21.59 -14.31
C HIS A 20 5.84 -21.32 -13.95
N GLU A 21 6.38 -20.18 -14.35
CA GLU A 21 7.75 -19.75 -14.01
C GLU A 21 7.92 -19.60 -12.49
N ALA A 22 7.00 -18.90 -11.82
CA ALA A 22 7.05 -18.72 -10.37
C ALA A 22 7.03 -20.06 -9.60
N PHE A 23 6.19 -21.01 -10.02
CA PHE A 23 6.15 -22.35 -9.42
C PHE A 23 7.41 -23.15 -9.72
N ALA A 24 7.98 -23.03 -10.93
CA ALA A 24 9.25 -23.66 -11.29
C ALA A 24 10.43 -23.11 -10.48
N GLU A 25 10.38 -21.84 -10.08
CA GLU A 25 11.34 -21.19 -9.18
C GLU A 25 11.16 -21.55 -7.70
N GLY A 26 10.17 -22.39 -7.37
CA GLY A 26 9.94 -22.88 -6.01
C GLY A 26 8.96 -22.06 -5.17
N ARG A 27 8.21 -21.13 -5.78
CA ARG A 27 7.04 -20.53 -5.11
C ARG A 27 6.02 -21.64 -4.83
N GLU A 28 5.44 -21.66 -3.64
CA GLU A 28 4.33 -22.57 -3.30
C GLU A 28 3.02 -21.83 -2.96
N ASP A 29 3.12 -20.54 -2.62
CA ASP A 29 1.98 -19.72 -2.23
C ASP A 29 1.23 -19.15 -3.45
N VAL A 30 -0.09 -19.30 -3.45
CA VAL A 30 -1.01 -18.78 -4.48
C VAL A 30 -1.55 -17.39 -4.16
N ASN A 31 -1.36 -16.90 -2.92
CA ASN A 31 -1.81 -15.58 -2.53
C ASN A 31 -1.00 -14.49 -3.24
N ASP A 32 -1.61 -13.31 -3.37
CA ASP A 32 -0.93 -12.13 -3.87
C ASP A 32 0.23 -11.76 -2.94
N GLU A 33 1.37 -11.42 -3.55
CA GLU A 33 2.47 -10.83 -2.81
C GLU A 33 2.05 -9.50 -2.19
N ASN A 34 2.80 -9.10 -1.16
CA ASN A 34 2.60 -7.82 -0.50
C ASN A 34 2.70 -6.69 -1.52
N ARG A 35 1.56 -6.11 -1.88
CA ARG A 35 1.52 -5.00 -2.82
C ARG A 35 2.17 -3.79 -2.16
N ALA A 36 3.14 -3.19 -2.82
CA ALA A 36 3.65 -1.89 -2.42
C ALA A 36 2.48 -0.90 -2.42
N GLY A 37 1.99 -0.56 -1.24
CA GLY A 37 0.97 0.45 -1.07
C GLY A 37 1.50 1.82 -1.49
N ARG A 38 0.61 2.81 -1.56
CA ARG A 38 1.07 4.19 -1.74
C ARG A 38 1.93 4.58 -0.53
N PRO A 39 3.15 5.11 -0.72
CA PRO A 39 3.94 5.65 0.38
C PRO A 39 3.12 6.70 1.11
N SER A 40 2.92 6.53 2.42
CA SER A 40 2.26 7.56 3.21
C SER A 40 3.25 8.67 3.49
N THR A 41 3.04 9.84 2.90
CA THR A 41 3.86 11.03 3.18
C THR A 41 3.58 11.60 4.57
N SER A 42 2.55 11.12 5.27
CA SER A 42 2.19 11.58 6.62
C SER A 42 3.10 11.05 7.72
N SER A 43 3.60 9.83 7.55
CA SER A 43 4.23 9.06 8.63
C SER A 43 5.72 8.83 8.40
N SER A 44 6.36 9.72 7.63
CA SER A 44 7.82 9.77 7.52
C SER A 44 8.45 10.06 8.88
N ASP A 45 9.62 9.46 9.15
CA ASP A 45 10.37 9.63 10.40
C ASP A 45 10.65 11.11 10.71
N ASP A 46 10.90 11.93 9.69
CA ASP A 46 11.12 13.38 9.85
C ASP A 46 9.86 14.08 10.39
N ASN A 47 8.69 13.73 9.86
CA ASN A 47 7.42 14.28 10.31
C ASN A 47 7.09 13.82 11.73
N VAL A 48 7.39 12.56 12.06
CA VAL A 48 7.22 12.02 13.42
C VAL A 48 8.11 12.76 14.41
N LYS A 49 9.38 12.97 14.07
CA LYS A 49 10.32 13.73 14.91
C LYS A 49 9.84 15.16 15.13
N ARG A 50 9.45 15.87 14.07
CA ARG A 50 8.96 17.24 14.15
C ARG A 50 7.71 17.39 15.01
N VAL A 51 6.76 16.45 14.91
CA VAL A 51 5.57 16.43 15.78
C VAL A 51 5.98 16.20 17.23
N ARG A 52 6.90 15.27 17.50
CA ARG A 52 7.41 14.98 18.85
C ARG A 52 8.06 16.20 19.49
N ASP A 53 8.94 16.88 18.77
CA ASP A 53 9.65 18.06 19.28
C ASP A 53 8.67 19.19 19.64
N LEU A 54 7.67 19.41 18.79
CA LEU A 54 6.61 20.40 19.02
C LEU A 54 5.71 20.06 20.22
N LEU A 55 5.34 18.78 20.39
CA LEU A 55 4.58 18.34 21.57
C LEU A 55 5.36 18.54 22.88
N ASN A 56 6.67 18.31 22.84
CA ASN A 56 7.55 18.55 23.99
C ASN A 56 7.69 20.05 24.31
N ALA A 57 7.67 20.91 23.28
CA ALA A 57 7.76 22.36 23.44
C ALA A 57 6.41 23.03 23.82
N GLY A 58 5.27 22.41 23.49
CA GLY A 58 3.95 23.03 23.63
C GLY A 58 2.84 22.07 24.08
N ARG A 59 2.23 22.37 25.23
CA ARG A 59 1.23 21.50 25.89
C ARG A 59 -0.17 21.51 25.24
N ARG A 60 -0.48 22.44 24.32
CA ARG A 60 -1.81 22.62 23.70
C ARG A 60 -1.75 22.86 22.18
N LEU A 61 -1.14 21.93 21.45
CA LEU A 61 -1.13 21.96 19.98
C LEU A 61 -2.29 21.14 19.40
N SER A 62 -2.94 21.66 18.36
CA SER A 62 -4.06 20.98 17.71
C SER A 62 -3.60 20.13 16.52
N VAL A 63 -4.37 19.10 16.18
CA VAL A 63 -4.10 18.30 14.96
C VAL A 63 -4.11 19.17 13.69
N ARG A 64 -4.93 20.24 13.66
CA ARG A 64 -4.95 21.20 12.54
C ARG A 64 -3.66 21.99 12.43
N PHE A 65 -3.07 22.39 13.56
CA PHE A 65 -1.77 23.08 13.62
C PHE A 65 -0.67 22.21 13.00
N PHE A 66 -0.57 20.95 13.44
CA PHE A 66 0.41 20.02 12.87
C PHE A 66 0.22 19.84 11.37
N ARG A 67 -1.01 19.62 10.93
CA ARG A 67 -1.31 19.37 9.54
C ARG A 67 -1.04 20.58 8.63
N ASN A 68 -1.54 21.76 9.00
CA ASN A 68 -1.56 22.92 8.10
C ASN A 68 -0.33 23.82 8.26
N GLU A 69 0.14 24.02 9.49
CA GLU A 69 1.16 25.03 9.80
C GLU A 69 2.54 24.41 10.00
N SER A 70 2.63 23.22 10.60
CA SER A 70 3.93 22.56 10.83
C SER A 70 4.37 21.67 9.67
N LEU A 71 3.52 20.75 9.22
CA LEU A 71 3.87 19.72 8.24
C LEU A 71 3.47 20.09 6.80
N GLY A 72 2.71 21.18 6.60
CA GLY A 72 2.30 21.66 5.27
C GLY A 72 1.52 20.62 4.45
N MET A 73 0.78 19.74 5.12
CA MET A 73 0.15 18.58 4.50
C MET A 73 -1.18 18.93 3.80
N ARG A 74 -1.19 18.80 2.48
CA ARG A 74 -2.43 18.92 1.70
C ARG A 74 -3.42 17.80 2.01
N LYS A 75 -4.73 18.10 1.97
CA LYS A 75 -5.76 17.06 2.04
C LYS A 75 -5.62 16.16 0.82
N VAL A 76 -5.35 14.88 1.03
CA VAL A 76 -5.46 13.87 -0.01
C VAL A 76 -6.69 13.03 0.33
N CYS A 77 -7.74 13.12 -0.49
CA CYS A 77 -8.90 12.26 -0.34
C CYS A 77 -8.52 10.86 -0.84
N ALA A 78 -8.64 9.85 0.01
CA ALA A 78 -8.48 8.46 -0.39
C ALA A 78 -9.79 7.96 -1.03
N LYS A 79 -9.68 7.23 -2.15
CA LYS A 79 -10.75 6.37 -2.65
C LYS A 79 -10.60 5.03 -1.93
N LEU A 80 -11.61 4.62 -1.17
CA LEU A 80 -11.63 3.31 -0.52
C LEU A 80 -11.66 2.23 -1.59
N VAL A 81 -10.71 1.30 -1.56
CA VAL A 81 -10.73 0.07 -2.38
C VAL A 81 -10.86 -1.09 -1.40
N PRO A 82 -12.03 -1.76 -1.33
CA PRO A 82 -12.21 -2.93 -0.49
C PRO A 82 -11.20 -4.02 -0.84
N LYS A 83 -10.63 -4.67 0.17
CA LYS A 83 -9.87 -5.91 -0.02
C LYS A 83 -10.88 -7.06 -0.07
N GLY A 84 -10.87 -7.79 -1.19
CA GLY A 84 -11.65 -9.01 -1.36
C GLY A 84 -11.01 -10.19 -0.65
#